data_AF-A0A2S1YP39-F1
#
_entry.id   AF-A0A2S1YP39-F1
#
_cell.length_a   1.000
_cell.length_b   1.000
_cell.length_c   1.000
_cell.angle_alpha   90.00
_cell.angle_beta   90.00
_cell.angle_gamma   90.00
#
_symmetry.space_group_name_H-M   'P 1'
#
loop_
_entity.id
_entity.type
_entity.pdbx_description
1 polymer ?
#
loop_
_entity_poly.entity_id
_entity_poly.type
_entity_poly.pdbx_seq_one_letter_code
_entity_poly.pdbx_strand_id
1 'polypeptide(L)'
;MNLKTLLAISSLASIFVSCANDDPSTLIDSTPINGLATYNQNVKSIIDNNCVVCHAAVPKNGAPMSLVTYEQVKNAVLNRGLLTRISLENGDSSLMPQGGPRLPQATIDIIKKWNQDGLLEK
;
A
#
# COMPACT_ATOMS: atom_id res chain seq x y z
N MET A 1 34.55 56.69 12.43
CA MET A 1 35.03 56.48 13.81
C MET A 1 34.92 54.99 14.10
N ASN A 2 36.07 54.37 14.38
CA ASN A 2 36.22 52.94 14.68
C ASN A 2 35.86 52.65 16.13
N LEU A 3 35.30 51.47 16.43
CA LEU A 3 35.50 50.71 17.68
C LEU A 3 35.00 49.26 17.47
N LYS A 4 35.81 48.32 17.00
CA LYS A 4 36.77 47.45 17.72
C LYS A 4 36.17 46.54 18.82
N THR A 5 36.19 45.24 18.48
CA THR A 5 36.62 44.05 19.26
C THR A 5 35.72 43.32 20.29
N LEU A 6 35.50 42.03 19.96
CA LEU A 6 35.69 40.79 20.75
C LEU A 6 34.79 40.44 21.95
N LEU A 7 34.02 39.36 21.77
CA LEU A 7 33.64 38.32 22.76
C LEU A 7 33.04 37.15 21.94
N ALA A 8 33.79 36.09 21.58
CA ALA A 8 34.21 34.95 22.39
C ALA A 8 33.04 34.08 22.93
N ILE A 9 33.12 32.79 22.62
CA ILE A 9 32.49 31.62 23.29
C ILE A 9 31.05 31.27 22.87
N SER A 10 30.89 30.21 22.06
CA SER A 10 30.51 28.89 22.58
C SER A 10 30.16 27.95 21.42
N SER A 11 30.92 26.87 21.29
CA SER A 11 30.55 25.71 20.48
C SER A 11 29.25 25.11 21.03
N LEU A 12 28.15 25.17 20.28
CA LEU A 12 26.91 24.47 20.63
C LEU A 12 26.61 23.37 19.60
N ALA A 13 27.05 22.18 20.00
CA ALA A 13 26.48 20.85 19.79
C ALA A 13 25.63 20.60 18.53
N SER A 14 26.11 19.64 17.75
CA SER A 14 25.38 18.83 16.77
C SER A 14 23.99 18.45 17.26
N ILE A 15 22.96 18.89 16.53
CA ILE A 15 21.64 18.27 16.63
C ILE A 15 21.55 17.27 15.48
N PHE A 16 22.00 16.04 15.73
CA PHE A 16 21.53 14.91 14.93
C PHE A 16 20.07 14.70 15.31
N VAL A 17 19.16 15.33 14.56
CA VAL A 17 17.76 14.91 14.57
C VAL A 17 17.73 13.53 13.93
N SER A 18 17.71 12.50 14.78
CA SER A 18 17.33 11.15 14.38
C SER A 18 15.83 11.18 14.12
N CYS A 19 15.44 11.25 12.86
CA CYS A 19 14.09 10.90 12.46
C CYS A 19 13.98 9.37 12.53
N ALA A 20 13.37 8.85 13.59
CA ALA A 20 12.78 7.52 13.53
C ALA A 20 11.53 7.65 12.65
N ASN A 21 11.65 7.31 11.37
CA ASN A 21 10.48 7.01 10.57
C ASN A 21 9.97 5.65 11.05
N ASP A 22 8.99 5.66 11.95
CA ASP A 22 8.16 4.48 12.19
C ASP A 22 7.40 4.21 10.90
N ASP A 23 7.99 3.40 10.02
CA ASP A 23 7.34 2.96 8.79
C ASP A 23 6.39 1.81 9.12
N PRO A 24 5.07 2.01 9.02
CA PRO A 24 4.08 0.95 9.23
C PRO A 24 4.21 -0.20 8.21
N SER A 25 5.03 -0.05 7.16
CA SER A 25 5.39 -1.15 6.24
C SER A 25 6.08 -2.32 6.94
N THR A 26 6.69 -2.10 8.11
CA THR A 26 7.38 -3.13 8.89
C THR A 26 6.45 -4.15 9.57
N LEU A 27 5.14 -3.87 9.62
CA LEU A 27 4.15 -4.79 10.18
C LEU A 27 3.54 -5.75 9.14
N ILE A 28 3.95 -5.62 7.87
CA ILE A 28 3.50 -6.48 6.78
C ILE A 28 4.73 -7.21 6.24
N ASP A 29 4.71 -8.54 6.30
CA ASP A 29 5.71 -9.41 5.67
C ASP A 29 5.73 -9.15 4.16
N SER A 30 6.51 -8.14 3.78
CA SER A 30 6.69 -7.63 2.44
C SER A 30 8.03 -8.12 1.91
N THR A 31 8.30 -9.40 2.17
CA THR A 31 9.43 -10.11 1.58
C THR A 31 9.28 -10.11 0.05
N PRO A 32 10.33 -9.74 -0.71
CA PRO A 32 10.31 -9.83 -2.16
C PRO A 32 9.88 -11.24 -2.60
N ILE A 33 8.88 -11.32 -3.49
CA ILE A 33 8.42 -12.60 -4.01
C ILE A 33 9.51 -13.19 -4.91
N ASN A 34 10.16 -14.26 -4.44
CA ASN A 34 11.07 -15.06 -5.26
C ASN A 34 10.25 -15.98 -6.17
N GLY A 35 10.27 -15.72 -7.48
CA GLY A 35 9.56 -16.52 -8.49
C GLY A 35 8.26 -15.87 -8.99
N LEU A 36 7.33 -16.72 -9.43
CA LEU A 36 6.01 -16.29 -9.91
C LEU A 36 5.09 -16.01 -8.72
N ALA A 37 4.36 -14.90 -8.78
CA ALA A 37 3.30 -14.59 -7.84
C ALA A 37 2.02 -15.32 -8.24
N THR A 38 1.32 -15.88 -7.26
CA THR A 38 0.07 -16.62 -7.46
C THR A 38 -1.02 -16.08 -6.55
N TYR A 39 -2.28 -16.30 -6.92
CA TYR A 39 -3.40 -15.82 -6.14
C TYR A 39 -3.41 -16.44 -4.74
N ASN A 40 -3.31 -17.78 -4.67
CA ASN A 40 -3.40 -18.51 -3.42
C ASN A 40 -2.26 -18.17 -2.44
N GLN A 41 -1.05 -17.98 -2.95
CA GLN A 41 0.12 -17.75 -2.10
C GLN A 41 0.29 -16.28 -1.72
N ASN A 42 0.00 -15.34 -2.63
CA ASN A 42 0.43 -13.94 -2.45
C ASN A 42 -0.72 -12.94 -2.40
N VAL A 43 -1.81 -13.16 -3.14
CA VAL A 43 -2.86 -12.14 -3.32
C VAL A 43 -4.07 -12.38 -2.42
N LYS A 44 -4.42 -13.65 -2.16
CA LYS A 44 -5.67 -13.98 -1.46
C LYS A 44 -5.74 -13.33 -0.07
N SER A 45 -4.69 -13.43 0.73
CA SER A 45 -4.64 -12.82 2.06
C SER A 45 -4.78 -11.29 2.02
N ILE A 46 -4.22 -10.65 1.00
CA ILE A 46 -4.35 -9.20 0.79
C ILE A 46 -5.82 -8.85 0.52
N ILE A 47 -6.48 -9.58 -0.38
CA ILE A 47 -7.89 -9.34 -0.73
C ILE A 47 -8.82 -9.61 0.46
N ASP A 48 -8.63 -10.73 1.15
CA ASP A 48 -9.43 -11.12 2.31
C ASP A 48 -9.36 -10.07 3.42
N ASN A 49 -8.15 -9.57 3.72
CA ASN A 49 -7.92 -8.64 4.82
C ASN A 49 -8.34 -7.20 4.50
N ASN A 50 -8.22 -6.76 3.25
CA ASN A 50 -8.34 -5.34 2.90
C ASN A 50 -9.57 -5.02 2.04
N CYS A 51 -10.17 -6.00 1.36
CA CYS A 51 -11.20 -5.74 0.35
C CYS A 51 -12.54 -6.40 0.70
N VAL A 52 -12.52 -7.63 1.20
CA VAL A 52 -13.73 -8.44 1.46
C VAL A 52 -14.65 -7.79 2.50
N VAL A 53 -14.12 -6.92 3.36
CA VAL A 53 -14.94 -6.13 4.30
C VAL A 53 -16.06 -5.35 3.62
N CYS A 54 -15.91 -4.88 2.38
CA CYS A 54 -17.01 -4.28 1.61
C CYS A 54 -17.40 -5.14 0.40
N HIS A 55 -16.42 -5.81 -0.20
CA HIS A 55 -16.59 -6.67 -1.37
C HIS A 55 -16.86 -8.15 -1.01
N ALA A 56 -17.69 -8.39 0.00
CA ALA A 56 -18.07 -9.73 0.44
C ALA A 56 -18.90 -10.49 -0.62
N ALA A 57 -19.30 -11.73 -0.32
CA ALA A 57 -20.15 -12.54 -1.19
C ALA A 57 -21.42 -11.77 -1.63
N VAL A 58 -22.03 -11.06 -0.67
CA VAL A 58 -23.01 -10.01 -0.92
C VAL A 58 -22.31 -8.66 -0.68
N PRO A 59 -22.10 -7.85 -1.71
CA PRO A 59 -21.44 -6.56 -1.56
C PRO A 59 -22.21 -5.64 -0.61
N LYS A 60 -21.48 -4.84 0.18
CA LYS A 60 -22.04 -3.87 1.12
C LYS A 60 -21.29 -2.54 1.05
N ASN A 61 -21.84 -1.51 1.69
CA ASN A 61 -21.25 -0.17 1.74
C ASN A 61 -20.95 0.42 0.35
N GLY A 62 -21.83 0.15 -0.64
CA GLY A 62 -21.68 0.69 -1.99
C GLY A 62 -20.70 -0.08 -2.90
N ALA A 63 -20.11 -1.19 -2.44
CA ALA A 63 -19.29 -2.04 -3.30
C ALA A 63 -20.13 -2.60 -4.47
N PRO A 64 -19.67 -2.48 -5.74
CA PRO A 64 -20.45 -2.87 -6.90
C PRO A 64 -20.27 -4.34 -7.32
N MET A 65 -19.46 -5.11 -6.59
CA MET A 65 -19.09 -6.49 -6.93
C MET A 65 -18.47 -7.22 -5.75
N SER A 66 -18.54 -8.54 -5.79
CA SER A 66 -17.88 -9.44 -4.85
C SER A 66 -16.41 -9.70 -5.25
N LEU A 67 -15.54 -9.97 -4.28
CA LEU A 67 -14.10 -10.27 -4.44
C LEU A 67 -13.68 -11.50 -3.61
N VAL A 68 -14.58 -12.44 -3.36
CA VAL A 68 -14.32 -13.60 -2.46
C VAL A 68 -13.73 -14.82 -3.16
N THR A 69 -13.62 -14.81 -4.50
CA THR A 69 -13.02 -15.90 -5.27
C THR A 69 -11.90 -15.41 -6.21
N TYR A 70 -11.02 -16.33 -6.61
CA TYR A 70 -9.97 -16.09 -7.61
C TYR A 70 -10.54 -15.44 -8.89
N GLU A 71 -11.58 -16.04 -9.48
CA GLU A 71 -12.18 -15.54 -10.72
C GLU A 71 -12.76 -14.13 -10.58
N GLN A 72 -13.36 -13.82 -9.42
CA GLN A 72 -13.88 -12.49 -9.15
C GLN A 72 -12.76 -11.44 -9.05
N VAL A 73 -11.67 -11.77 -8.36
CA VAL A 73 -10.51 -10.88 -8.22
C VAL A 73 -9.78 -10.72 -9.56
N LYS A 74 -9.59 -11.80 -10.30
CA LYS A 74 -9.03 -11.79 -11.66
C LYS A 74 -9.85 -10.90 -12.58
N ASN A 75 -11.18 -11.06 -12.58
CA ASN A 75 -12.08 -10.20 -13.34
C ASN A 75 -11.99 -8.73 -12.89
N ALA A 76 -11.80 -8.48 -11.59
CA ALA A 76 -11.64 -7.13 -11.08
C ALA A 76 -10.39 -6.42 -11.61
N VAL A 77 -9.28 -7.17 -11.69
CA VAL A 77 -8.04 -6.69 -12.29
C VAL A 77 -8.21 -6.41 -13.77
N LEU A 78 -8.77 -7.35 -14.52
CA LEU A 78 -8.88 -7.27 -15.98
C LEU A 78 -9.90 -6.23 -16.46
N ASN A 79 -11.05 -6.15 -15.79
CA ASN A 79 -12.23 -5.50 -16.37
C ASN A 79 -12.85 -4.41 -15.49
N ARG A 80 -12.40 -4.24 -14.24
CA ARG A 80 -13.05 -3.35 -13.26
C ARG A 80 -12.11 -2.33 -12.61
N GLY A 81 -10.86 -2.27 -13.08
CA GLY A 81 -9.90 -1.25 -12.67
C GLY A 81 -9.37 -1.40 -11.25
N LEU A 82 -9.30 -2.62 -10.71
CA LEU A 82 -8.78 -2.86 -9.35
C LEU A 82 -7.42 -2.19 -9.14
N LEU A 83 -6.46 -2.42 -10.05
CA LEU A 83 -5.11 -1.86 -9.94
C LEU A 83 -5.11 -0.33 -9.98
N THR A 84 -6.00 0.29 -10.75
CA THR A 84 -6.18 1.74 -10.78
C THR A 84 -6.63 2.24 -9.42
N ARG A 85 -7.71 1.67 -8.86
CA ARG A 85 -8.33 2.13 -7.61
C ARG A 85 -7.38 2.02 -6.41
N ILE A 86 -6.63 0.94 -6.29
CA ILE A 86 -5.70 0.74 -5.16
C ILE A 86 -4.40 1.56 -5.29
N SER A 87 -4.08 2.05 -6.50
CA SER A 87 -2.87 2.84 -6.75
C SER A 87 -3.09 4.35 -6.60
N LEU A 88 -4.33 4.80 -6.40
CA LEU A 88 -4.64 6.21 -6.16
C LEU A 88 -3.98 6.73 -4.89
N GLU A 89 -3.78 8.04 -4.80
CA GLU A 89 -3.17 8.70 -3.65
C GLU A 89 -4.19 8.97 -2.53
N ASN A 90 -3.70 9.15 -1.30
CA ASN A 90 -4.54 9.55 -0.18
C ASN A 90 -5.29 10.86 -0.49
N GLY A 91 -6.57 10.92 -0.14
CA GLY A 91 -7.45 12.06 -0.41
C GLY A 91 -8.23 11.98 -1.73
N ASP A 92 -7.92 11.02 -2.60
CA ASP A 92 -8.74 10.75 -3.78
C ASP A 92 -10.07 10.09 -3.37
N SER A 93 -11.19 10.63 -3.83
CA SER A 93 -12.54 10.13 -3.50
C SER A 93 -12.84 8.74 -4.08
N SER A 94 -12.05 8.34 -5.07
CA SER A 94 -12.12 7.08 -5.78
C SER A 94 -11.12 6.03 -5.26
N LEU A 95 -10.30 6.37 -4.28
CA LEU A 95 -9.34 5.48 -3.63
C LEU A 95 -10.06 4.28 -3.00
N MET A 96 -9.45 3.10 -3.13
CA MET A 96 -9.84 1.89 -2.41
C MET A 96 -8.70 1.38 -1.52
N PRO A 97 -8.98 0.95 -0.27
CA PRO A 97 -10.30 0.88 0.37
C PRO A 97 -10.93 2.26 0.69
N GLN A 98 -12.23 2.40 0.42
CA GLN A 98 -12.93 3.67 0.62
C GLN A 98 -13.02 4.04 2.11
N GLY A 99 -12.69 5.30 2.44
CA GLY A 99 -12.71 5.80 3.82
C GLY A 99 -11.55 5.32 4.70
N GLY A 100 -10.62 4.53 4.14
CA GLY A 100 -9.38 4.12 4.79
C GLY A 100 -8.15 4.80 4.16
N PRO A 101 -6.96 4.60 4.76
CA PRO A 101 -5.72 5.00 4.12
C PRO A 101 -5.46 4.15 2.87
N ARG A 102 -4.70 4.70 1.93
CA ARG A 102 -4.12 3.97 0.81
C ARG A 102 -3.35 2.74 1.30
N LEU A 103 -3.42 1.65 0.55
CA LEU A 103 -2.61 0.46 0.82
C LEU A 103 -1.10 0.78 0.77
N PRO A 104 -0.27 0.13 1.59
CA PRO A 104 1.18 0.23 1.49
C PRO A 104 1.67 -0.16 0.10
N GLN A 105 2.73 0.51 -0.36
CA GLN A 105 3.23 0.33 -1.73
C GLN A 105 3.61 -1.13 -2.02
N ALA A 106 4.29 -1.80 -1.08
CA ALA A 106 4.66 -3.20 -1.20
C ALA A 106 3.44 -4.13 -1.41
N THR A 107 2.32 -3.86 -0.73
CA THR A 107 1.07 -4.61 -0.90
C THR A 107 0.50 -4.45 -2.31
N ILE A 108 0.51 -3.22 -2.83
CA ILE A 108 0.06 -2.94 -4.20
C ILE A 108 0.97 -3.64 -5.22
N ASP A 109 2.28 -3.64 -4.97
CA ASP A 109 3.27 -4.23 -5.88
C ASP A 109 3.14 -5.75 -5.97
N ILE A 110 2.71 -6.43 -4.91
CA ILE A 110 2.37 -7.87 -4.97
C ILE A 110 1.23 -8.12 -5.97
N ILE A 111 0.16 -7.34 -5.94
CA ILE A 111 -0.98 -7.51 -6.85
C ILE A 111 -0.57 -7.12 -8.29
N LYS A 112 0.25 -6.09 -8.46
CA LYS A 112 0.83 -5.72 -9.77
C LYS A 112 1.71 -6.84 -10.34
N LYS A 113 2.57 -7.43 -9.52
CA LYS A 113 3.41 -8.57 -9.93
C LYS A 113 2.56 -9.77 -10.33
N TRP A 114 1.54 -10.12 -9.55
CA TRP A 114 0.61 -11.18 -9.92
C TRP A 114 -0.09 -10.94 -11.27
N ASN A 115 -0.47 -9.69 -11.56
CA ASN A 115 -0.99 -9.32 -12.86
C ASN A 115 0.05 -9.47 -13.99
N GLN A 116 1.30 -9.09 -13.75
CA GLN A 116 2.40 -9.24 -14.70
C GLN A 116 2.76 -10.71 -14.96
N ASP A 117 2.66 -11.56 -13.94
CA ASP A 117 2.94 -13.00 -14.01
C ASP A 117 1.80 -13.82 -14.65
N GLY A 118 0.74 -13.16 -15.15
CA GLY A 118 -0.34 -13.80 -15.89
C GLY A 118 -1.55 -14.22 -15.05
N LEU A 119 -1.73 -13.62 -13.86
CA LEU A 119 -2.88 -13.85 -12.97
C LEU A 119 -3.05 -15.33 -12.59
N LEU A 120 -1.96 -16.02 -12.26
CA LEU A 120 -1.96 -17.44 -11.92
C LEU A 120 -2.74 -17.72 -10.62
N GLU A 121 -3.55 -18.78 -10.59
CA GLU A 121 -4.29 -19.14 -9.37
C GLU A 121 -3.38 -19.79 -8.32
N LYS A 122 -2.49 -20.68 -8.76
CA LYS A 122 -1.62 -21.53 -7.94
C LYS A 122 -0.24 -21.67 -8.56
#